data_AF-A0A843TKX6-F1
#
_entry.id   AF-A0A843TKX6-F1
#
_cell.length_a   1.000
_cell.length_b   1.000
_cell.length_c   1.000
_cell.angle_alpha   90.00
_cell.angle_beta   90.00
_cell.angle_gamma   90.00
#
_symmetry.space_group_name_H-M   'P 1'
#
loop_
_entity.id
_entity.type
_entity.pdbx_description
1 polymer ?
#
loop_
_entity_poly.entity_id
_entity_poly.type
_entity_poly.pdbx_seq_one_letter_code
_entity_poly.pdbx_strand_id
1 'polypeptide(L)'
;MIAPTTSQYLSQAWRGALVLSVVWFLHRWKSNVFSLALANKTAMGLDRDKLLALDKLSSVGLIILGIMALAEACGVAVQSILTVGGIGGVATAFAARDILGNLLSGLSLQFSQPFSIGDNIKVVLQ
;
A
#
# COMPACT_ATOMS: atom_id res chain seq x y z
N MET A 1 -4.27 -7.42 47.63
CA MET A 1 -4.48 -6.06 47.10
C MET A 1 -3.20 -5.66 46.38
N ILE A 2 -3.12 -5.92 45.07
CA ILE A 2 -1.93 -5.60 44.26
C ILE A 2 -2.02 -4.13 43.84
N ALA A 3 -0.96 -3.36 44.11
CA ALA A 3 -0.88 -1.96 43.71
C ALA A 3 -1.07 -1.84 42.18
N PRO A 4 -1.95 -0.95 41.69
CA PRO A 4 -2.13 -0.77 40.26
C PRO A 4 -0.85 -0.16 39.67
N THR A 5 -0.27 -0.87 38.72
CA THR A 5 0.96 -0.59 37.99
C THR A 5 0.85 0.70 37.17
N THR A 6 1.29 1.81 37.76
CA THR A 6 1.48 3.12 37.09
C THR A 6 2.42 3.08 35.88
N SER A 7 3.22 2.02 35.69
CA SER A 7 4.13 1.87 34.54
C SER A 7 3.45 1.45 33.23
N GLN A 8 2.25 0.84 33.28
CA GLN A 8 1.57 0.34 32.08
C GLN A 8 0.86 1.46 31.31
N TYR A 9 0.30 2.45 32.00
CA TYR A 9 -0.34 3.61 31.37
C TYR A 9 0.65 4.54 30.68
N LEU A 10 1.84 4.75 31.27
CA LEU A 10 2.87 5.60 30.68
C LEU A 10 3.45 4.99 29.39
N SER A 11 3.69 3.68 29.39
CA SER A 11 4.11 2.91 28.21
C SER A 11 3.05 2.92 27.10
N GLN A 12 1.78 2.74 27.46
CA GLN A 12 0.68 2.73 26.51
C GLN A 12 0.42 4.12 25.91
N ALA A 13 0.52 5.18 26.71
CA ALA A 13 0.43 6.56 26.24
C ALA A 13 1.59 6.94 25.30
N TRP A 14 2.83 6.51 25.60
CA TRP A 14 3.99 6.78 24.73
C TRP A 14 3.90 6.04 23.40
N ARG A 15 3.45 4.78 23.41
CA ARG A 15 3.20 4.00 22.20
C ARG A 15 2.08 4.63 21.38
N GLY A 16 1.00 5.06 22.03
CA GLY A 16 -0.09 5.79 21.37
C GLY A 16 0.35 7.11 20.74
N ALA A 17 1.20 7.89 21.43
CA ALA A 17 1.76 9.14 20.93
C ALA A 17 2.71 8.93 19.73
N LEU A 18 3.58 7.92 19.80
CA LEU A 18 4.45 7.53 18.67
C LEU A 18 3.61 7.10 17.46
N VAL A 19 2.59 6.29 17.68
CA VAL A 19 1.70 5.81 16.62
C VAL A 19 0.88 6.96 16.01
N LEU A 20 0.33 7.86 16.83
CA LEU A 20 -0.33 9.08 16.36
C LEU A 20 0.61 9.96 15.55
N SER A 21 1.85 10.13 16.00
CA SER A 21 2.87 10.92 15.30
C SER A 21 3.24 10.28 13.96
N VAL A 22 3.42 8.96 13.91
CA VAL A 22 3.72 8.22 12.67
C VAL A 22 2.55 8.27 11.69
N VAL A 23 1.31 8.08 12.15
CA VAL A 23 0.11 8.18 11.30
C VAL A 23 -0.05 9.59 10.76
N TRP A 24 0.08 10.60 11.63
CA TRP A 24 -0.02 11.99 11.22
C TRP A 24 1.11 12.37 10.26
N PHE A 25 2.32 11.86 10.49
CA PHE A 25 3.48 12.04 9.62
C PHE A 25 3.31 11.36 8.27
N LEU A 26 2.80 10.12 8.21
CA LEU A 26 2.48 9.42 6.97
C LEU A 26 1.39 10.13 6.19
N HIS A 27 0.34 10.60 6.87
CA HIS A 27 -0.74 11.37 6.26
C HIS A 27 -0.20 12.70 5.70
N ARG A 28 0.64 13.40 6.46
CA ARG A 28 1.29 14.65 6.04
C ARG A 28 2.25 14.43 4.87
N TRP A 29 3.06 13.37 4.91
CA TRP A 29 4.00 13.01 3.86
C TRP A 29 3.27 12.67 2.56
N LYS A 30 2.24 11.80 2.64
CA LYS A 30 1.42 11.46 1.48
C LYS A 30 0.81 12.70 0.86
N SER A 31 0.20 13.58 1.66
CA SER A 31 -0.40 14.83 1.17
C SER A 31 0.64 15.76 0.53
N ASN A 32 1.85 15.86 1.10
CA ASN A 32 2.94 16.70 0.58
C ASN A 32 3.58 16.13 -0.70
N VAL A 33 3.72 14.81 -0.79
CA VAL A 33 4.18 14.12 -2.01
C VAL A 33 3.09 14.18 -3.08
N PHE A 34 1.81 14.14 -2.70
CA PHE A 34 0.71 14.21 -3.64
C PHE A 34 0.62 15.59 -4.31
N SER A 35 0.75 16.67 -3.53
CA SER A 35 0.80 18.03 -4.09
C SER A 35 2.00 18.24 -5.00
N LEU A 36 3.16 17.65 -4.67
CA LEU A 36 4.37 17.77 -5.49
C LEU A 36 4.32 16.87 -6.75
N ALA A 37 3.73 15.68 -6.65
CA ALA A 37 3.57 14.74 -7.76
C ALA A 37 2.51 15.21 -8.78
N LEU A 38 1.43 15.87 -8.34
CA LEU A 38 0.45 16.49 -9.24
C LEU A 38 1.08 17.64 -10.03
N ALA A 39 1.93 18.45 -9.38
CA ALA A 39 2.64 19.54 -10.04
C ALA A 39 3.64 19.02 -11.09
N ASN A 40 4.41 17.97 -10.80
CA ASN A 40 5.44 17.46 -11.71
C ASN A 40 4.91 16.51 -12.80
N LYS A 41 3.84 15.73 -12.57
CA LYS A 41 3.38 14.70 -13.53
C LYS A 41 2.32 15.18 -14.52
N THR A 42 1.76 16.37 -14.32
CA THR A 42 0.94 17.06 -15.35
C THR A 42 1.77 17.36 -16.61
N ALA A 43 3.10 17.44 -16.51
CA ALA A 43 4.01 17.64 -17.63
C ALA A 43 4.27 16.38 -18.50
N MET A 44 3.92 15.17 -18.01
CA MET A 44 4.33 13.90 -18.63
C MET A 44 3.26 13.26 -19.53
N GLY A 45 2.12 13.92 -19.74
CA GLY A 45 1.07 13.45 -20.66
C GLY A 45 0.35 12.16 -20.24
N LEU A 46 0.50 11.72 -18.98
CA LEU A 46 -0.22 10.57 -18.44
C LEU A 46 -1.70 10.94 -18.22
N ASP A 47 -2.62 10.09 -18.67
CA ASP A 47 -4.07 10.27 -18.49
C ASP A 47 -4.41 10.70 -17.06
N ARG A 48 -4.99 11.90 -16.94
CA ARG A 48 -5.37 12.47 -15.63
C ARG A 48 -6.29 11.51 -14.86
N ASP A 49 -7.17 10.80 -15.55
CA ASP A 49 -8.07 9.83 -14.95
C ASP A 49 -7.35 8.64 -14.30
N LYS A 50 -6.29 8.12 -14.94
CA LYS A 50 -5.48 7.03 -14.36
C LYS A 50 -4.70 7.50 -13.14
N LEU A 51 -4.18 8.74 -13.18
CA LEU A 51 -3.50 9.35 -12.05
C LEU A 51 -4.45 9.55 -10.86
N LEU A 52 -5.66 10.06 -11.12
CA LEU A 52 -6.68 10.25 -10.09
C LEU A 52 -7.16 8.92 -9.50
N ALA A 53 -7.30 7.88 -10.32
CA ALA A 53 -7.65 6.55 -9.84
C ALA A 53 -6.57 5.96 -8.90
N LEU A 54 -5.29 6.08 -9.29
CA LEU A 54 -4.16 5.60 -8.49
C LEU A 54 -3.99 6.40 -7.19
N ASP A 55 -4.27 7.71 -7.22
CA ASP A 55 -4.36 8.51 -6.01
C ASP A 55 -5.43 8.00 -5.07
N LYS A 56 -6.67 7.92 -5.55
CA LYS A 56 -7.81 7.50 -4.73
C LYS A 56 -7.54 6.15 -4.10
N LEU A 57 -7.01 5.20 -4.87
CA LEU A 57 -6.65 3.88 -4.37
C LEU A 57 -5.61 3.96 -3.23
N SER A 58 -4.52 4.71 -3.44
CA SER A 58 -3.47 4.85 -2.45
C SER A 58 -3.89 5.69 -1.23
N SER A 59 -4.78 6.65 -1.42
CA SER A 59 -5.36 7.48 -0.36
C SER A 59 -6.29 6.64 0.53
N VAL A 60 -7.18 5.84 -0.07
CA VAL A 60 -8.05 4.90 0.65
C VAL A 60 -7.21 3.89 1.45
N GLY A 61 -6.18 3.30 0.86
CA GLY A 61 -5.29 2.38 1.57
C GLY A 61 -4.60 3.04 2.77
N LEU A 62 -4.17 4.29 2.64
CA LEU A 62 -3.55 5.04 3.73
C LEU A 62 -4.55 5.34 4.85
N ILE A 63 -5.79 5.68 4.53
CA ILE A 63 -6.85 5.94 5.51
C ILE A 63 -7.12 4.68 6.33
N ILE A 64 -7.22 3.52 5.69
CA ILE A 64 -7.45 2.24 6.39
C ILE A 64 -6.29 1.93 7.35
N LEU A 65 -5.05 2.07 6.89
CA LEU A 65 -3.86 1.89 7.74
C LEU A 65 -3.81 2.89 8.89
N GLY A 66 -4.18 4.15 8.65
CA GLY A 66 -4.25 5.19 9.67
C GLY A 66 -5.28 4.88 10.76
N ILE A 67 -6.48 4.43 10.37
CA ILE A 67 -7.53 4.03 11.31
C ILE A 67 -7.11 2.81 12.13
N MET A 68 -6.51 1.79 11.49
CA MET A 68 -5.96 0.62 12.19
C MET A 68 -4.91 1.02 13.23
N ALA A 69 -4.00 1.90 12.86
CA ALA A 69 -2.96 2.39 13.77
C ALA A 69 -3.54 3.22 14.93
N LEU A 70 -4.56 4.06 14.69
CA LEU A 70 -5.29 4.74 15.77
C LEU A 70 -5.99 3.76 16.72
N ALA A 71 -6.57 2.68 16.19
CA ALA A 71 -7.23 1.65 16.99
C ALA A 71 -6.23 0.89 17.89
N GLU A 72 -5.04 0.56 17.38
CA GLU A 72 -3.94 -0.05 18.15
C GLU A 72 -3.51 0.89 19.29
N ALA A 73 -3.40 2.19 19.02
CA ALA A 73 -3.03 3.19 20.03
C ALA A 73 -4.06 3.31 21.17
N CYS A 74 -5.34 3.10 20.87
CA CYS A 74 -6.43 3.14 21.84
C CYS A 74 -6.52 1.85 22.70
N GLY A 75 -5.66 0.86 22.45
CA GLY A 75 -5.66 -0.42 23.14
C GLY A 75 -6.78 -1.38 22.70
N VAL A 76 -7.41 -1.11 21.55
CA VAL A 76 -8.37 -2.02 20.92
C VAL A 76 -7.58 -3.15 20.26
N ALA A 77 -8.06 -4.39 20.37
CA ALA A 77 -7.42 -5.54 19.74
C ALA A 77 -7.49 -5.45 18.20
N VAL A 78 -6.46 -4.86 17.56
CA VAL A 78 -6.42 -4.75 16.08
C VAL A 78 -6.12 -6.08 15.43
N GLN A 79 -5.82 -7.13 16.20
CA GLN A 79 -5.77 -8.51 15.72
C GLN A 79 -7.00 -8.90 14.91
N SER A 80 -8.21 -8.49 15.30
CA SER A 80 -9.43 -8.78 14.53
C SER A 80 -9.41 -8.12 13.15
N ILE A 81 -9.11 -6.81 13.11
CA ILE A 81 -9.09 -6.02 11.88
C ILE A 81 -7.92 -6.46 10.98
N LEU A 82 -6.77 -6.79 11.56
CA LEU A 82 -5.61 -7.30 10.85
C LEU A 82 -5.86 -8.70 10.27
N THR A 83 -6.62 -9.55 10.97
CA THR A 83 -6.99 -10.89 10.47
C THR A 83 -7.92 -10.75 9.27
N VAL A 84 -8.99 -9.95 9.39
CA VAL A 84 -9.94 -9.71 8.29
C VAL A 84 -9.27 -8.98 7.13
N GLY A 85 -8.48 -7.95 7.43
CA GLY A 85 -7.71 -7.18 6.44
C GLY A 85 -6.64 -8.02 5.76
N GLY A 86 -6.00 -8.94 6.47
CA GLY A 86 -5.01 -9.87 5.93
C GLY A 86 -5.63 -10.85 4.93
N ILE A 87 -6.78 -11.45 5.28
CA ILE A 87 -7.52 -12.32 4.37
C ILE A 87 -7.99 -11.53 3.13
N GLY A 88 -8.54 -10.32 3.32
CA GLY A 88 -8.94 -9.44 2.21
C GLY A 88 -7.76 -9.00 1.33
N GLY A 89 -6.59 -8.77 1.92
CA GLY A 89 -5.36 -8.43 1.21
C GLY A 89 -4.86 -9.58 0.35
N VAL A 90 -4.88 -10.81 0.87
CA VAL A 90 -4.52 -12.02 0.10
C VAL A 90 -5.50 -12.23 -1.06
N ALA A 91 -6.81 -12.06 -0.83
CA ALA A 91 -7.81 -12.16 -1.89
C ALA A 91 -7.56 -11.13 -3.01
N THR A 92 -7.23 -9.88 -2.63
CA THR A 92 -6.91 -8.81 -3.60
C THR A 92 -5.62 -9.12 -4.37
N ALA A 93 -4.59 -9.65 -3.70
CA ALA A 93 -3.34 -10.06 -4.34
C ALA A 93 -3.57 -11.22 -5.31
N PHE A 94 -4.44 -12.17 -4.97
CA PHE A 94 -4.81 -13.27 -5.84
C PHE A 94 -5.54 -12.77 -7.09
N ALA A 95 -6.45 -11.79 -6.94
CA ALA A 95 -7.11 -11.16 -8.08
C ALA A 95 -6.14 -10.38 -8.98
N ALA A 96 -5.10 -9.76 -8.41
CA ALA A 96 -4.08 -9.04 -9.17
C ALA A 96 -3.01 -9.96 -9.81
N ARG A 97 -3.02 -11.25 -9.50
CA ARG A 97 -1.99 -12.21 -9.92
C ARG A 97 -1.80 -12.26 -11.43
N ASP A 98 -2.89 -12.22 -12.20
CA ASP A 98 -2.82 -12.29 -13.67
C ASP A 98 -2.17 -11.04 -14.27
N ILE A 99 -2.52 -9.86 -13.76
CA ILE A 99 -1.94 -8.59 -14.19
C ILE A 99 -0.44 -8.58 -13.88
N LEU A 100 -0.07 -8.94 -12.64
CA LEU A 100 1.33 -9.02 -12.23
C LEU A 100 2.10 -10.07 -13.02
N GLY A 101 1.51 -11.22 -13.31
CA GLY A 101 2.11 -12.27 -14.13
C GLY A 101 2.43 -11.80 -15.55
N ASN A 102 1.52 -11.04 -16.17
CA ASN A 102 1.76 -10.45 -17.49
C ASN A 102 2.88 -9.40 -17.46
N LEU A 103 2.91 -8.54 -16.42
CA LEU A 103 3.96 -7.53 -16.27
C LEU A 103 5.34 -8.16 -16.05
N LEU A 104 5.41 -9.17 -15.18
CA LEU A 104 6.65 -9.90 -14.90
C LEU A 104 7.13 -10.70 -16.12
N SER A 105 6.20 -11.27 -16.90
CA SER A 105 6.55 -11.96 -18.16
C SER A 105 7.13 -10.98 -19.18
N GLY A 106 6.53 -9.81 -19.34
CA GLY A 106 7.05 -8.76 -20.22
C GLY A 106 8.42 -8.23 -19.76
N LEU A 107 8.59 -8.02 -18.45
CA LEU A 107 9.85 -7.57 -17.86
C LEU A 107 10.95 -8.64 -18.01
N SER A 108 10.61 -9.91 -17.76
CA SER A 108 11.50 -11.05 -17.98
C SER A 108 11.94 -11.14 -19.44
N LEU A 109 11.02 -10.94 -20.38
CA LEU A 109 11.34 -10.95 -21.81
C LEU A 109 12.32 -9.81 -22.17
N GLN A 110 12.14 -8.64 -21.56
CA GLN A 110 12.98 -7.48 -21.78
C GLN A 110 14.38 -7.65 -21.18
N PHE A 111 14.50 -8.28 -20.01
CA PHE A 111 15.80 -8.56 -19.37
C PHE A 111 16.54 -9.74 -19.98
N SER A 112 15.82 -10.79 -20.39
CA SER A 112 16.45 -12.00 -20.96
C SER A 112 16.74 -11.87 -22.46
N GLN A 113 16.23 -10.83 -23.14
CA GLN A 113 16.29 -10.60 -24.59
C GLN A 113 16.43 -11.89 -25.42
N PRO A 114 15.55 -12.90 -25.25
CA PRO A 114 15.73 -14.19 -25.92
C PRO A 114 15.34 -14.14 -27.40
N PHE A 115 14.80 -13.00 -27.87
CA PHE A 115 14.38 -12.79 -29.26
C PHE A 115 14.91 -11.45 -29.78
N SER A 116 15.72 -11.50 -30.83
CA SER A 116 16.00 -10.32 -31.67
C SER A 116 14.83 -10.06 -32.61
N ILE A 117 14.56 -8.79 -32.88
CA ILE A 117 13.50 -8.34 -33.80
C ILE A 117 13.83 -8.90 -35.20
N GLY A 118 13.09 -9.92 -35.66
CA GLY A 118 13.28 -10.55 -36.97
C GLY A 118 13.03 -12.06 -37.04
N ASP A 119 12.86 -12.75 -35.91
CA ASP A 119 12.65 -14.20 -35.91
C ASP A 119 11.16 -14.59 -36.01
N ASN A 120 10.85 -15.66 -36.77
CA ASN A 120 9.48 -16.10 -37.00
C ASN A 120 9.00 -16.97 -35.82
N ILE A 121 8.22 -16.36 -34.93
CA ILE A 121 7.73 -17.02 -33.72
C ILE A 121 6.43 -17.77 -34.03
N LYS A 122 6.45 -19.09 -33.90
CA LYS A 122 5.25 -19.94 -34.04
C LYS A 122 4.62 -20.13 -32.66
N VAL A 123 3.55 -19.38 -32.36
CA VAL A 123 2.77 -19.57 -31.12
C VAL A 123 1.86 -20.77 -31.33
N VAL A 124 2.21 -21.91 -30.74
CA VAL A 124 1.29 -23.06 -30.65
C VAL A 124 0.32 -22.78 -29.52
N LEU A 125 -0.92 -22.46 -29.88
CA LEU A 125 -2.05 -22.49 -28.96
C LEU A 125 -2.42 -23.98 -28.76
N GLN A 126 -2.16 -24.51 -27.56
CA GLN A 126 -2.75 -25.76 -27.08
C GLN A 126 -3.80 -25.45 -26.02
#